data_AF-A0A1A2DVA3-F1
#
_entry.id   AF-A0A1A2DVA3-F1
#
_cell.length_a   1.000
_cell.length_b   1.000
_cell.length_c   1.000
_cell.angle_alpha   90.00
_cell.angle_beta   90.00
_cell.angle_gamma   90.00
#
_symmetry.space_group_name_H-M   'P 1'
#
loop_
_entity.id
_entity.type
_entity.pdbx_description
1 polymer ?
#
loop_
_entity_poly.entity_id
_entity_poly.type
_entity_poly.pdbx_seq_one_letter_code
_entity_poly.pdbx_strand_id
1 'polypeptide(L)'
;MCVTLAANRPAIRLDDKHRIHDKLVDWPVIQADPELLAGVLRGVANTLWSLRQLGYRSRPVWRPCTRVGTVTAERRDTPWTWISPSGATMQADAGDWLVQEGDANWSVRDDIFRSSFRHVGGSQWQRCGTVLARPARAGETIDTPEGSTIAADGDWVIKGDHGDQWPVPADVFARHYVETPTGG
;
A
#
# COMPACT_ATOMS: atom_id res chain seq x y z
N MET A 1 14.34 -20.12 21.75
CA MET A 1 15.50 -19.38 22.33
C MET A 1 14.95 -18.05 22.84
N CYS A 2 14.66 -17.94 24.14
CA CYS A 2 14.10 -16.74 24.75
C CYS A 2 15.20 -15.69 24.89
N VAL A 3 15.05 -14.53 24.26
CA VAL A 3 15.87 -13.35 24.56
C VAL A 3 15.23 -12.66 25.76
N THR A 4 15.85 -12.82 26.93
CA THR A 4 15.50 -12.06 28.13
C THR A 4 15.87 -10.59 27.91
N LEU A 5 14.89 -9.71 27.73
CA LEU A 5 15.10 -8.26 27.73
C LEU A 5 15.54 -7.83 29.13
N ALA A 6 16.78 -7.32 29.23
CA ALA A 6 17.26 -6.72 30.47
C ALA A 6 16.50 -5.42 30.73
N ALA A 7 15.87 -5.32 31.91
CA ALA A 7 15.17 -4.12 32.35
C ALA A 7 16.17 -2.99 32.67
N ASN A 8 16.46 -2.15 31.68
CA ASN A 8 17.28 -0.94 31.82
C ASN A 8 16.37 0.28 32.08
N ARG A 9 16.84 1.26 32.86
CA ARG A 9 16.07 2.46 33.21
C ARG A 9 16.70 3.73 32.62
N PRO A 10 15.91 4.70 32.11
CA PRO A 10 16.42 5.98 31.62
C PRO A 10 16.97 6.83 32.78
N ALA A 11 18.18 7.38 32.65
CA ALA A 11 18.67 8.45 33.51
C ALA A 11 19.77 9.29 32.85
N ILE A 12 20.08 10.44 33.44
CA ILE A 12 20.90 11.54 32.88
C ILE A 12 22.41 11.20 32.83
N ARG A 13 22.84 10.07 33.43
CA ARG A 13 24.26 9.67 33.47
C ARG A 13 24.41 8.18 33.22
N LEU A 14 25.35 7.82 32.34
CA LEU A 14 25.73 6.44 32.07
C LEU A 14 26.20 5.75 33.36
N ASP A 15 25.61 4.60 33.67
CA ASP A 15 26.04 3.69 34.72
C ASP A 15 25.82 2.24 34.27
N ASP A 16 26.86 1.65 33.70
CA ASP A 16 26.83 0.29 33.17
C ASP A 16 26.61 -0.77 34.26
N LYS A 17 27.07 -0.51 35.50
CA LYS A 17 26.88 -1.44 36.63
C LYS A 17 25.42 -1.51 37.06
N HIS A 18 24.70 -0.39 36.95
CA HIS A 18 23.28 -0.31 37.29
C HIS A 18 22.34 -0.35 36.07
N ARG A 19 22.89 -0.62 34.88
CA ARG A 19 22.14 -0.71 33.62
C ARG A 19 21.36 0.57 33.28
N ILE A 20 21.96 1.71 33.55
CA ILE A 20 21.42 3.02 33.26
C ILE A 20 22.15 3.57 32.04
N HIS A 21 21.40 3.88 30.99
CA HIS A 21 21.97 4.50 29.79
C HIS A 21 21.11 5.70 29.40
N ASP A 22 21.78 6.83 29.24
CA ASP A 22 21.24 8.13 28.82
C ASP A 22 20.62 8.16 27.41
N LYS A 23 20.83 7.11 26.61
CA LYS A 23 20.28 6.96 25.25
C LYS A 23 19.11 5.99 25.16
N LEU A 24 18.68 5.41 26.28
CA LEU A 24 17.47 4.58 26.36
C LEU A 24 16.24 5.47 26.59
N VAL A 25 15.96 6.29 25.59
CA VAL A 25 14.84 7.22 25.57
C VAL A 25 13.88 6.83 24.44
N ASP A 26 12.61 7.19 24.58
CA ASP A 26 11.60 6.90 23.57
C ASP A 26 11.88 7.69 22.27
N TRP A 27 11.42 7.14 21.14
CA TRP A 27 11.63 7.75 19.83
C TRP A 27 11.21 9.23 19.73
N PRO A 28 10.06 9.67 20.28
CA PRO A 28 9.67 11.08 20.24
C PRO A 28 10.69 12.01 20.93
N VAL A 29 11.39 11.54 21.96
CA VAL A 29 12.45 12.30 22.65
C VAL A 29 13.67 12.48 21.74
N ILE A 30 14.08 11.42 21.06
CA ILE A 30 15.18 11.46 20.07
C ILE A 30 14.82 12.39 18.92
N GLN A 31 13.58 12.32 18.42
CA GLN A 31 13.13 13.12 17.28
C GLN A 31 13.07 14.63 17.61
N ALA A 32 12.80 14.98 18.87
CA ALA A 32 12.76 16.37 19.32
C ALA A 32 14.14 16.99 19.59
N ASP A 33 15.18 16.16 19.78
CA ASP A 33 16.56 16.60 20.00
C ASP A 33 17.39 16.48 18.71
N PRO A 34 17.79 17.61 18.08
CA PRO A 34 18.53 17.59 16.82
C PRO A 34 19.87 16.86 16.87
N GLU A 35 20.57 16.89 18.01
CA GLU A 35 21.90 16.26 18.14
C GLU A 35 21.77 14.74 18.24
N LEU A 36 20.82 14.27 19.06
CA LEU A 36 20.51 12.84 19.16
C LEU A 36 20.00 12.27 17.84
N LEU A 37 19.08 12.99 17.18
CA LEU A 37 18.57 12.60 15.87
C LEU A 37 19.70 12.51 14.82
N ALA A 38 20.57 13.51 14.75
CA ALA A 38 21.70 13.51 13.82
C ALA A 38 22.66 12.34 14.08
N GLY A 39 22.90 11.98 15.34
CA GLY A 39 23.70 10.82 15.72
C GLY A 39 23.10 9.50 15.20
N VAL A 40 21.79 9.28 15.42
CA VAL A 40 21.08 8.08 14.94
C VAL A 40 21.08 8.02 13.41
N LEU A 41 20.73 9.11 12.74
CA LEU A 41 20.70 9.17 11.28
C LEU A 41 22.06 8.90 10.66
N ARG A 42 23.15 9.40 11.26
CA ARG A 42 24.52 9.13 10.81
C ARG A 42 24.87 7.65 10.92
N GLY A 43 24.48 6.98 12.01
CA GLY A 43 24.68 5.54 12.18
C GLY A 43 23.95 4.71 11.12
N VAL A 44 22.69 5.06 10.83
CA VAL A 44 21.91 4.42 9.76
C VAL A 44 22.56 4.66 8.39
N ALA A 45 22.94 5.91 8.09
CA ALA A 45 23.58 6.27 6.83
C ALA A 45 24.89 5.48 6.60
N ASN A 46 25.73 5.37 7.62
CA ASN A 46 26.97 4.59 7.55
C ASN A 46 26.70 3.10 7.29
N THR A 47 25.68 2.53 7.94
CA THR A 47 25.30 1.13 7.72
C THR A 47 24.81 0.90 6.29
N LEU A 48 23.94 1.77 5.79
CA LEU A 48 23.45 1.71 4.40
C LEU A 48 24.59 1.90 3.39
N TRP A 49 25.57 2.75 3.70
CA TRP A 49 26.76 2.93 2.89
C TRP A 49 27.61 1.65 2.82
N SER A 50 27.87 1.01 3.96
CA SER A 50 28.60 -0.26 4.02
C SER A 50 27.91 -1.36 3.21
N LEU A 51 26.59 -1.49 3.33
CA LEU A 51 25.80 -2.42 2.50
C LEU A 51 25.95 -2.10 1.01
N ARG A 52 25.95 -0.82 0.63
CA ARG A 52 26.15 -0.40 -0.76
C ARG A 52 27.53 -0.79 -1.29
N GLN A 53 28.59 -0.64 -0.50
CA GLN A 53 29.95 -1.04 -0.87
C GLN A 53 30.06 -2.55 -1.09
N LEU A 54 29.32 -3.34 -0.33
CA LEU A 54 29.21 -4.80 -0.50
C LEU A 54 28.29 -5.23 -1.66
N GLY A 55 27.79 -4.28 -2.45
CA GLY A 55 26.95 -4.55 -3.61
C GLY A 55 25.45 -4.63 -3.32
N TYR A 56 25.02 -4.56 -2.06
CA TYR A 56 23.59 -4.49 -1.73
C TYR A 56 22.98 -3.17 -2.19
N ARG A 57 21.71 -3.20 -2.61
CA ARG A 57 20.94 -2.01 -2.98
C ARG A 57 19.57 -2.11 -2.34
N SER A 58 19.11 -1.03 -1.72
CA SER A 58 17.69 -0.90 -1.39
C SER A 58 16.92 -0.85 -2.70
N ARG A 59 15.92 -1.72 -2.83
CA ARG A 59 14.94 -1.62 -3.90
C ARG A 59 13.64 -1.14 -3.28
N PRO A 60 12.98 -0.11 -3.84
CA PRO A 60 11.65 0.25 -3.39
C PRO A 60 10.77 -1.00 -3.50
N VAL A 61 10.11 -1.35 -2.40
CA VAL A 61 9.23 -2.53 -2.35
C VAL A 61 8.02 -2.30 -3.24
N TRP A 62 7.56 -1.05 -3.29
CA TRP A 62 6.47 -0.57 -4.13
C TRP A 62 6.98 -0.17 -5.51
N ARG A 63 6.32 -0.68 -6.54
CA ARG A 63 6.62 -0.43 -7.95
C ARG A 63 5.47 0.34 -8.57
N PRO A 64 5.74 1.41 -9.33
CA PRO A 64 4.69 2.08 -10.09
C PRO A 64 4.15 1.13 -11.16
N CYS A 65 2.83 1.04 -11.25
CA CYS A 65 2.13 0.30 -12.29
C CYS A 65 1.04 1.18 -12.90
N THR A 66 0.74 0.96 -14.17
CA THR A 66 -0.46 1.51 -14.80
C THR A 66 -1.56 0.48 -14.80
N ARG A 67 -2.79 0.93 -14.57
CA ARG A 67 -3.97 0.10 -14.78
C ARG A 67 -4.19 -0.06 -16.29
N VAL A 68 -4.47 -1.28 -16.73
CA VAL A 68 -4.72 -1.63 -18.13
C VAL A 68 -5.99 -2.46 -18.25
N GLY A 69 -6.47 -2.59 -19.48
CA GLY A 69 -7.72 -3.30 -19.79
C GLY A 69 -8.87 -2.33 -20.11
N THR A 70 -9.89 -2.91 -20.75
CA THR A 70 -11.10 -2.21 -21.17
C THR A 70 -12.29 -2.84 -20.45
N VAL A 71 -13.19 -1.99 -19.97
CA VAL A 71 -14.44 -2.39 -19.32
C VAL A 71 -15.62 -1.83 -20.10
N THR A 72 -16.81 -2.40 -19.90
CA THR A 72 -18.04 -1.71 -20.27
C THR A 72 -18.58 -0.95 -19.07
N ALA A 73 -19.05 0.27 -19.28
CA ALA A 73 -19.63 1.07 -18.21
C ALA A 73 -20.81 1.92 -18.67
N GLU A 74 -21.77 2.07 -17.77
CA GLU A 74 -22.97 2.88 -17.94
C GLU A 74 -23.21 3.69 -16.66
N ARG A 75 -23.47 4.99 -16.82
CA ARG A 75 -23.89 5.84 -15.70
C ARG A 75 -25.37 5.60 -15.43
N ARG A 76 -25.73 5.29 -14.19
CA ARG A 76 -27.14 5.07 -13.80
C ARG A 76 -27.69 6.29 -13.08
N ASP A 77 -28.92 6.66 -13.39
CA ASP A 77 -29.58 7.83 -12.79
C ASP A 77 -30.43 7.50 -11.55
N THR A 78 -30.46 6.23 -11.13
CA THR A 78 -31.19 5.76 -9.94
C THR A 78 -30.26 4.98 -9.03
N PRO A 79 -30.37 5.11 -7.69
CA PRO A 79 -29.59 4.31 -6.75
C PRO A 79 -29.84 2.81 -6.94
N TRP A 80 -28.84 1.98 -6.66
CA TRP A 80 -28.97 0.53 -6.73
C TRP A 80 -28.05 -0.19 -5.75
N THR A 81 -28.31 -1.49 -5.56
CA THR A 81 -27.50 -2.36 -4.72
C THR A 81 -26.89 -3.49 -5.53
N TRP A 82 -25.76 -4.00 -5.05
CA TRP A 82 -25.12 -5.19 -5.59
C TRP A 82 -24.38 -5.94 -4.47
N ILE A 83 -24.01 -7.20 -4.73
CA ILE A 83 -23.31 -8.04 -3.75
C ILE A 83 -21.84 -8.13 -4.15
N SER A 84 -20.94 -7.74 -3.25
CA SER A 84 -19.50 -7.86 -3.46
C SER A 84 -19.07 -9.33 -3.54
N PRO A 85 -17.89 -9.64 -4.09
CA PRO A 85 -17.34 -10.99 -4.04
C PRO A 85 -17.20 -11.57 -2.63
N SER A 86 -17.08 -10.72 -1.59
CA SER A 86 -17.06 -11.13 -0.19
C SER A 86 -18.45 -11.39 0.41
N GLY A 87 -19.53 -11.18 -0.36
CA GLY A 87 -20.91 -11.33 0.08
C GLY A 87 -21.52 -10.09 0.75
N ALA A 88 -20.79 -8.97 0.81
CA ALA A 88 -21.28 -7.73 1.39
C ALA A 88 -22.28 -7.04 0.45
N THR A 89 -23.36 -6.49 1.00
CA THR A 89 -24.28 -5.65 0.22
C THR A 89 -23.69 -4.25 0.06
N MET A 90 -23.40 -3.87 -1.18
CA MET A 90 -22.88 -2.57 -1.56
C MET A 90 -24.03 -1.68 -2.05
N GLN A 91 -23.91 -0.38 -1.81
CA GLN A 91 -24.87 0.65 -2.22
C GLN A 91 -24.18 1.61 -3.20
N ALA A 92 -24.91 2.02 -4.23
CA ALA A 92 -24.48 2.99 -5.22
C ALA A 92 -25.53 4.09 -5.36
N ASP A 93 -25.08 5.33 -5.50
CA ASP A 93 -25.95 6.49 -5.60
C ASP A 93 -26.38 6.76 -7.05
N ALA A 94 -27.44 7.56 -7.21
CA ALA A 94 -27.78 8.10 -8.52
C ALA A 94 -26.62 8.93 -9.07
N GLY A 95 -26.22 8.65 -10.31
CA GLY A 95 -25.09 9.28 -10.97
C GLY A 95 -23.79 8.49 -10.91
N ASP A 96 -23.75 7.40 -10.15
CA ASP A 96 -22.62 6.45 -10.15
C ASP A 96 -22.61 5.60 -11.42
N TRP A 97 -21.44 5.04 -11.71
CA TRP A 97 -21.21 4.19 -12.86
C TRP A 97 -21.31 2.72 -12.48
N LEU A 98 -22.12 1.97 -13.22
CA LEU A 98 -22.06 0.51 -13.25
C LEU A 98 -20.93 0.11 -14.20
N VAL A 99 -19.91 -0.54 -13.66
CA VAL A 99 -18.77 -1.07 -14.42
C VAL A 99 -18.91 -2.58 -14.51
N GLN A 100 -18.63 -3.15 -15.69
CA GLN A 100 -18.71 -4.58 -15.95
C GLN A 100 -17.45 -5.09 -16.65
N GLU A 101 -16.97 -6.26 -16.22
CA GLU A 101 -15.83 -6.97 -16.79
C GLU A 101 -16.03 -8.48 -16.64
N GLY A 102 -16.28 -9.18 -17.75
CA GLY A 102 -16.70 -10.58 -17.70
C GLY A 102 -18.00 -10.73 -16.91
N ASP A 103 -18.00 -11.62 -15.92
CA ASP A 103 -19.14 -11.84 -15.02
C ASP A 103 -19.17 -10.89 -13.81
N ALA A 104 -18.11 -10.09 -13.61
CA ALA A 104 -18.01 -9.16 -12.50
C ALA A 104 -18.68 -7.83 -12.85
N ASN A 105 -19.38 -7.25 -11.87
CA ASN A 105 -19.86 -5.88 -11.93
C ASN A 105 -19.72 -5.19 -10.57
N TRP A 106 -19.51 -3.88 -10.58
CA TRP A 106 -19.38 -3.06 -9.37
C TRP A 106 -19.75 -1.61 -9.68
N SER A 107 -20.01 -0.84 -8.62
CA SER A 107 -20.24 0.60 -8.72
C SER A 107 -18.93 1.39 -8.59
N VAL A 108 -18.84 2.50 -9.31
CA VAL A 108 -17.77 3.50 -9.17
C VAL A 108 -18.39 4.90 -9.14
N ARG A 109 -18.03 5.72 -8.16
CA ARG A 109 -18.48 7.11 -8.07
C ARG A 109 -18.07 7.92 -9.30
N ASP A 110 -18.89 8.89 -9.73
CA ASP A 110 -18.68 9.67 -10.96
C ASP A 110 -17.32 10.39 -11.00
N ASP A 111 -16.89 10.99 -9.89
CA ASP A 111 -15.62 11.71 -9.77
C ASP A 111 -14.40 10.76 -9.92
N ILE A 112 -14.47 9.59 -9.27
CA ILE A 112 -13.46 8.53 -9.41
C ILE A 112 -13.48 7.98 -10.84
N PHE A 113 -14.67 7.73 -11.40
CA PHE A 113 -14.78 7.15 -12.73
C PHE A 113 -14.16 8.06 -13.78
N ARG A 114 -14.46 9.36 -13.76
CA ARG A 114 -13.90 10.33 -14.71
C ARG A 114 -12.39 10.55 -14.58
N SER A 115 -11.84 10.37 -13.38
CA SER A 115 -10.38 10.46 -13.17
C SER A 115 -9.64 9.18 -13.55
N SER A 116 -10.32 8.03 -13.48
CA SER A 116 -9.70 6.70 -13.61
C SER A 116 -10.06 5.95 -14.90
N PHE A 117 -10.91 6.50 -15.75
CA PHE A 117 -11.33 5.87 -17.01
C PHE A 117 -11.33 6.86 -18.17
N ARG A 118 -10.94 6.37 -19.35
CA ARG A 118 -11.00 7.12 -20.60
C ARG A 118 -11.99 6.47 -21.55
N HIS A 119 -12.90 7.25 -22.11
CA HIS A 119 -13.85 6.75 -23.09
C HIS A 119 -13.13 6.32 -24.36
N VAL A 120 -13.44 5.12 -24.85
CA VAL A 120 -12.90 4.58 -26.10
C VAL A 120 -13.96 4.67 -27.20
N GLY A 121 -15.21 4.31 -26.89
CA GLY A 121 -16.33 4.38 -27.81
C GLY A 121 -17.52 3.53 -27.35
N GLY A 122 -18.75 3.96 -27.67
CA GLY A 122 -19.95 3.28 -27.18
C GLY A 122 -19.99 3.21 -25.66
N SER A 123 -20.18 2.01 -25.10
CA SER A 123 -20.08 1.75 -23.65
C SER A 123 -18.68 1.30 -23.21
N GLN A 124 -17.66 1.34 -24.07
CA GLN A 124 -16.31 0.87 -23.74
C GLN A 124 -15.42 1.98 -23.17
N TRP A 125 -14.73 1.65 -22.09
CA TRP A 125 -13.85 2.54 -21.34
C TRP A 125 -12.53 1.86 -21.01
N GLN A 126 -11.43 2.56 -21.26
CA GLN A 126 -10.10 2.11 -20.91
C GLN A 126 -9.76 2.53 -19.48
N ARG A 127 -9.32 1.58 -18.65
CA ARG A 127 -8.77 1.90 -17.33
C ARG A 127 -7.55 2.79 -17.48
N CYS A 128 -7.50 3.85 -16.69
CA CYS A 128 -6.43 4.82 -16.64
C CYS A 128 -5.98 5.01 -15.19
N GLY A 129 -4.80 5.60 -15.01
CA GLY A 129 -4.26 5.90 -13.69
C GLY A 129 -3.09 5.00 -13.30
N THR A 130 -2.33 5.52 -12.36
CA THR A 130 -1.17 4.86 -11.77
C THR A 130 -1.50 4.33 -10.40
N VAL A 131 -0.87 3.24 -10.01
CA VAL A 131 -0.90 2.71 -8.65
C VAL A 131 0.50 2.29 -8.25
N LEU A 132 0.70 2.06 -6.95
CA LEU A 132 1.87 1.34 -6.48
C LEU A 132 1.48 -0.11 -6.22
N ALA A 133 2.35 -1.05 -6.60
CA ALA A 133 2.13 -2.47 -6.39
C ALA A 133 3.35 -3.12 -5.75
N ARG A 134 3.13 -4.14 -4.93
CA ARG A 134 4.18 -5.02 -4.43
C ARG A 134 3.62 -6.43 -4.24
N PRO A 135 4.47 -7.47 -4.23
CA PRO A 135 4.06 -8.77 -3.71
C PRO A 135 3.59 -8.65 -2.25
N ALA A 136 2.49 -9.33 -1.93
CA ALA A 136 2.05 -9.53 -0.56
C ALA A 136 3.04 -10.40 0.20
N ARG A 137 3.11 -10.22 1.52
CA ARG A 137 3.77 -11.20 2.38
C ARG A 137 2.74 -12.27 2.73
N ALA A 138 3.16 -13.54 2.78
CA ALA A 138 2.26 -14.63 3.13
C ALA A 138 1.60 -14.39 4.50
N GLY A 139 0.25 -14.41 4.52
CA GLY A 139 -0.54 -14.18 5.74
C GLY A 139 -0.59 -12.73 6.20
N GLU A 140 -0.22 -11.78 5.35
CA GLU A 140 -0.29 -10.36 5.67
C GLU A 140 -1.74 -9.87 5.73
N THR A 141 -2.08 -9.18 6.83
CA THR A 141 -3.35 -8.46 6.96
C THR A 141 -3.24 -7.10 6.30
N ILE A 142 -4.16 -6.81 5.37
CA ILE A 142 -4.29 -5.54 4.66
C ILE A 142 -5.58 -4.87 5.10
N ASP A 143 -5.47 -3.64 5.58
CA ASP A 143 -6.64 -2.80 5.86
C ASP A 143 -7.16 -2.22 4.54
N THR A 144 -8.34 -2.69 4.15
CA THR A 144 -9.07 -2.19 2.96
C THR A 144 -10.22 -1.29 3.38
N PRO A 145 -10.74 -0.43 2.49
CA PRO A 145 -11.93 0.38 2.78
C PRO A 145 -13.14 -0.45 3.24
N GLU A 146 -13.26 -1.70 2.77
CA GLU A 146 -14.32 -2.64 3.12
C GLU A 146 -14.07 -3.39 4.45
N GLY A 147 -12.87 -3.27 5.01
CA GLY A 147 -12.43 -3.96 6.22
C GLY A 147 -11.10 -4.69 6.05
N SER A 148 -10.50 -5.15 7.14
CA SER A 148 -9.23 -5.89 7.08
C SER A 148 -9.41 -7.25 6.40
N THR A 149 -8.50 -7.60 5.50
CA THR A 149 -8.47 -8.88 4.79
C THR A 149 -7.08 -9.50 4.82
N ILE A 150 -6.97 -10.82 4.71
CA ILE A 150 -5.67 -11.51 4.68
C ILE A 150 -5.31 -11.78 3.22
N ALA A 151 -4.14 -11.31 2.79
CA ALA A 151 -3.60 -11.62 1.47
C ALA A 151 -3.16 -13.08 1.39
N ALA A 152 -3.55 -13.76 0.32
CA ALA A 152 -3.12 -15.11 0.03
C ALA A 152 -1.66 -15.14 -0.45
N ASP A 153 -1.04 -16.32 -0.42
CA ASP A 153 0.29 -16.49 -0.96
C ASP A 153 0.30 -16.25 -2.48
N GLY A 154 1.25 -15.46 -2.95
CA GLY A 154 1.33 -15.02 -4.35
C GLY A 154 0.49 -13.80 -4.71
N ASP A 155 -0.36 -13.29 -3.82
CA ASP A 155 -1.12 -12.06 -4.06
C ASP A 155 -0.21 -10.84 -4.21
N TRP A 156 -0.74 -9.81 -4.84
CA TRP A 156 -0.17 -8.48 -4.89
C TRP A 156 -0.95 -7.54 -3.99
N VAL A 157 -0.25 -6.66 -3.27
CA VAL A 157 -0.87 -5.52 -2.59
C VAL A 157 -0.78 -4.33 -3.51
N ILE A 158 -1.93 -3.72 -3.78
CA ILE A 158 -2.04 -2.49 -4.54
C ILE A 158 -2.30 -1.35 -3.59
N LYS A 159 -1.69 -0.20 -3.86
CA LYS A 159 -1.90 1.05 -3.16
C LYS A 159 -2.36 2.11 -4.15
N GLY A 160 -3.54 2.67 -3.91
CA GLY A 160 -4.10 3.78 -4.68
C GLY A 160 -3.51 5.13 -4.30
N ASP A 161 -3.88 6.17 -5.05
CA ASP A 161 -3.34 7.54 -4.90
C ASP A 161 -3.68 8.18 -3.54
N HIS A 162 -4.81 7.79 -2.93
CA HIS A 162 -5.22 8.25 -1.60
C HIS A 162 -4.64 7.43 -0.45
N GLY A 163 -3.80 6.44 -0.76
CA GLY A 163 -3.12 5.60 0.21
C GLY A 163 -3.84 4.32 0.61
N ASP A 164 -5.10 4.16 0.20
CA ASP A 164 -5.89 2.95 0.36
C ASP A 164 -5.17 1.74 -0.25
N GLN A 165 -5.32 0.58 0.39
CA GLN A 165 -4.67 -0.66 -0.01
C GLN A 165 -5.68 -1.79 -0.17
N TRP A 166 -5.44 -2.68 -1.13
CA TRP A 166 -6.23 -3.90 -1.31
C TRP A 166 -5.38 -5.02 -1.93
N PRO A 167 -5.62 -6.29 -1.55
CA PRO A 167 -4.98 -7.41 -2.20
C PRO A 167 -5.60 -7.68 -3.57
N VAL A 168 -4.79 -8.21 -4.48
CA VAL A 168 -5.17 -8.61 -5.83
C VAL A 168 -4.49 -9.94 -6.15
N PRO A 169 -5.25 -10.99 -6.52
CA PRO A 169 -4.68 -12.26 -6.96
C PRO A 169 -3.69 -12.11 -8.12
N ALA A 170 -2.66 -12.96 -8.17
CA ALA A 170 -1.59 -12.85 -9.17
C ALA A 170 -2.07 -12.82 -10.63
N ASP A 171 -3.09 -13.62 -10.96
CA ASP A 171 -3.68 -13.68 -12.30
C ASP A 171 -4.47 -12.40 -12.62
N VAL A 172 -5.22 -11.88 -11.65
CA VAL A 172 -5.91 -10.58 -11.75
C VAL A 172 -4.89 -9.46 -11.91
N PHE A 173 -3.78 -9.50 -11.17
CA PHE A 173 -2.72 -8.52 -11.28
C PHE A 173 -2.12 -8.49 -12.70
N ALA A 174 -1.73 -9.66 -13.21
CA ALA A 174 -1.14 -9.80 -14.54
C ALA A 174 -2.07 -9.36 -15.68
N ARG A 175 -3.40 -9.46 -15.49
CA ARG A 175 -4.40 -9.02 -16.47
C ARG A 175 -4.63 -7.50 -16.47
N HIS A 176 -4.58 -6.86 -15.31
CA HIS A 176 -5.07 -5.48 -15.15
C HIS A 176 -4.00 -4.46 -14.79
N TYR A 177 -2.75 -4.88 -14.58
CA TYR A 177 -1.66 -3.99 -14.19
C TYR A 177 -0.40 -4.28 -14.98
N VAL A 178 0.28 -3.23 -15.40
CA VAL A 178 1.59 -3.31 -16.06
C VAL A 178 2.56 -2.43 -15.30
N GLU A 179 3.73 -2.96 -14.94
CA GLU A 179 4.78 -2.17 -14.31
C GLU A 179 5.18 -1.00 -15.24
N THR A 180 5.16 0.21 -14.69
CA THR A 180 5.59 1.39 -15.43
C THR A 180 7.12 1.32 -15.55
N PRO A 181 7.69 1.45 -16.75
CA PRO A 181 9.14 1.52 -16.91
C PRO A 181 9.69 2.62 -16.01
N THR A 182 10.58 2.26 -15.09
CA THR A 182 11.35 3.27 -14.36
C THR A 182 12.31 3.86 -15.38
N GLY A 183 12.12 5.13 -15.75
CA GLY A 183 13.05 5.83 -16.64
C GLY A 183 14.49 5.64 -16.13
N GLY A 184 15.37 5.20 -17.03
CA GLY A 184 16.78 4.93 -16.74
C GLY A 184 17.59 6.18 -16.44
#